data_AF-A0A953IJ38-F1
#
_entry.id   AF-A0A953IJ38-F1
#
_cell.length_a   1.000
_cell.length_b   1.000
_cell.length_c   1.000
_cell.angle_alpha   90.00
_cell.angle_beta   90.00
_cell.angle_gamma   90.00
#
_symmetry.space_group_name_H-M   'P 1'
#
loop_
_entity.id
_entity.type
_entity.pdbx_description
1 polymer ?
#
loop_
_entity_poly.entity_id
_entity_poly.type
_entity_poly.pdbx_seq_one_letter_code
_entity_poly.pdbx_strand_id
1 'polypeptide(L)'
;MPSPARRTVFWVTLLYLAQGLPYGVTSKIWPVWFRVHGVSLAEIGLMGLLALPWSWKPLWAPLVDRFGSRRAWIVPCLGLLATLCALFPLLPADHVAPLLIAVMLTFTIASATQDIAIDAWTVQTVTGSSLGWINGLRAAAFRVAVIAAGGLALLVADRLGWGLAWG
;
A
#
# COMPACT_ATOMS: atom_id res chain seq x y z
N MET A 1 -11.94 -3.34 31.43
CA MET A 1 -10.83 -3.07 30.49
C MET A 1 -10.88 -1.60 30.13
N PRO A 2 -9.81 -0.80 30.25
CA PRO A 2 -9.84 0.58 29.78
C PRO A 2 -9.96 0.57 28.25
N SER A 3 -11.08 1.09 27.73
CA SER A 3 -11.28 1.21 26.29
C SER A 3 -10.28 2.21 25.72
N PRO A 4 -9.59 1.92 24.60
CA PRO A 4 -8.77 2.93 23.93
C PRO A 4 -9.64 4.14 23.57
N ALA A 5 -9.09 5.35 23.68
CA ALA A 5 -9.81 6.57 23.32
C ALA A 5 -10.36 6.44 21.88
N ARG A 6 -11.64 6.80 21.67
CA ARG A 6 -12.34 6.69 20.38
C ARG A 6 -11.55 7.26 19.20
N ARG A 7 -10.83 8.35 19.46
CA ARG A 7 -9.95 9.03 18.49
C ARG A 7 -8.79 8.15 18.04
N THR A 8 -8.15 7.40 18.93
CA THR A 8 -7.03 6.51 18.61
C THR A 8 -7.50 5.36 17.72
N VAL A 9 -8.63 4.72 18.08
CA VAL A 9 -9.23 3.63 17.29
C VAL A 9 -9.52 4.09 15.87
N PHE A 10 -10.11 5.28 15.72
CA PHE A 10 -10.41 5.87 14.41
C PHE A 10 -9.15 6.04 13.56
N TRP A 11 -8.12 6.70 14.08
CA TRP A 11 -6.89 6.97 13.32
C TRP A 11 -6.10 5.71 13.00
N VAL A 12 -6.00 4.76 13.93
CA VAL A 12 -5.37 3.46 13.65
C VAL A 12 -6.12 2.76 12.52
N THR A 13 -7.45 2.67 12.58
CA THR A 13 -8.24 2.03 11.53
C THR A 13 -8.01 2.69 10.17
N LEU A 14 -8.08 4.03 10.12
CA LEU A 14 -7.91 4.78 8.88
C LEU A 14 -6.51 4.63 8.27
N LEU A 15 -5.46 4.70 9.10
CA LEU A 15 -4.09 4.58 8.64
C LEU A 15 -3.77 3.15 8.16
N TYR A 16 -4.24 2.12 8.86
CA TYR A 16 -4.03 0.73 8.41
C TYR A 16 -4.88 0.35 7.19
N LEU A 17 -6.04 0.99 7.00
CA LEU A 17 -6.75 0.92 5.73
C LEU A 17 -5.89 1.53 4.60
N ALA A 18 -5.37 2.75 4.80
CA ALA A 18 -4.49 3.38 3.81
C ALA A 18 -3.23 2.55 3.52
N GLN A 19 -2.64 1.94 4.54
CA GLN A 19 -1.48 1.05 4.43
C GLN A 19 -1.77 -0.21 3.58
N GLY A 20 -2.96 -0.80 3.73
CA GLY A 20 -3.33 -2.01 3.02
C GLY A 20 -3.64 -1.82 1.54
N LEU A 21 -4.04 -0.60 1.13
CA LEU A 21 -4.43 -0.31 -0.26
C LEU A 21 -3.26 -0.52 -1.25
N PRO A 22 -2.07 0.10 -1.08
CA PRO A 22 -0.93 -0.14 -1.96
C PRO A 22 -0.54 -1.61 -2.06
N TYR A 23 -0.56 -2.33 -0.94
CA TYR A 23 -0.28 -3.76 -0.93
C TYR A 23 -1.32 -4.57 -1.71
N GLY A 24 -2.60 -4.18 -1.64
CA GLY A 24 -3.65 -4.75 -2.46
C GLY A 24 -3.44 -4.50 -3.96
N VAL A 25 -3.05 -3.28 -4.34
CA VAL A 25 -2.72 -2.94 -5.73
C VAL A 25 -1.62 -3.86 -6.27
N THR A 26 -0.52 -4.00 -5.53
CA THR A 26 0.62 -4.79 -6.00
C THR A 26 0.37 -6.29 -6.01
N SER A 27 -0.32 -6.81 -4.99
CA SER A 27 -0.54 -8.25 -4.84
C SER A 27 -1.76 -8.79 -5.60
N LYS A 28 -2.74 -7.94 -5.93
CA LYS A 28 -4.01 -8.34 -6.57
C LYS A 28 -4.22 -7.72 -7.94
N ILE A 29 -4.00 -6.41 -8.09
CA ILE A 29 -4.33 -5.70 -9.33
C ILE A 29 -3.25 -5.92 -10.38
N TRP A 30 -1.97 -5.66 -10.07
CA TRP A 30 -0.89 -5.77 -11.07
C TRP A 30 -0.84 -7.12 -11.78
N PRO A 31 -0.86 -8.29 -11.10
CA PRO A 31 -0.76 -9.57 -11.79
C PRO A 31 -1.91 -9.80 -12.78
N VAL A 32 -3.12 -9.39 -12.42
CA VAL A 32 -4.29 -9.54 -13.29
C VAL A 32 -4.23 -8.55 -14.45
N TRP A 33 -3.92 -7.28 -14.16
CA TRP A 33 -3.81 -6.22 -15.15
C TRP A 33 -2.76 -6.56 -16.23
N PHE A 34 -1.57 -6.99 -15.84
CA PHE A 34 -0.56 -7.41 -16.80
C PHE A 34 -0.95 -8.67 -17.57
N ARG A 35 -1.61 -9.61 -16.91
CA ARG A 35 -2.03 -10.85 -17.57
C ARG A 35 -3.04 -10.60 -18.69
N VAL A 36 -4.01 -9.71 -18.48
CA VAL A 36 -5.00 -9.36 -19.51
C VAL A 36 -4.42 -8.53 -20.66
N HIS A 37 -3.30 -7.84 -20.43
CA HIS A 37 -2.54 -7.13 -21.47
C HIS A 37 -1.50 -8.02 -22.19
N GLY A 38 -1.50 -9.33 -21.92
CA GLY A 38 -0.70 -10.30 -22.67
C GLY A 38 0.68 -10.61 -22.09
N VAL A 39 1.06 -10.00 -20.95
CA VAL A 39 2.34 -10.29 -20.29
C VAL A 39 2.40 -11.74 -19.80
N SER A 40 3.58 -12.35 -19.92
CA SER A 40 3.79 -13.75 -19.56
C SER A 40 3.76 -13.96 -18.03
N LEU A 41 3.37 -15.17 -17.58
CA LEU A 41 3.42 -15.52 -16.17
C LEU A 41 4.84 -15.50 -15.58
N ALA A 42 5.86 -15.78 -16.41
CA ALA A 42 7.25 -15.70 -15.99
C ALA A 42 7.66 -14.25 -15.67
N GLU A 43 7.30 -13.31 -16.53
CA GLU A 43 7.55 -11.88 -16.29
C GLU A 43 6.76 -11.37 -15.08
N ILE A 44 5.48 -11.75 -14.94
CA ILE A 44 4.68 -11.42 -13.75
C ILE A 44 5.32 -12.02 -12.49
N GLY A 45 5.88 -13.23 -12.57
CA GLY A 45 6.64 -13.84 -11.47
C GLY A 45 7.88 -13.02 -11.10
N LEU A 46 8.63 -12.53 -12.10
CA LEU A 46 9.79 -11.64 -11.89
C LEU A 46 9.39 -10.30 -11.26
N MET A 47 8.20 -9.76 -11.58
CA MET A 47 7.66 -8.58 -10.89
C MET A 47 7.48 -8.79 -9.39
N GLY A 48 7.42 -10.04 -8.90
CA GLY A 48 7.44 -10.33 -7.47
C GLY A 48 8.64 -9.71 -6.74
N LEU A 49 9.75 -9.44 -7.44
CA LEU A 49 10.90 -8.72 -6.91
C LEU A 49 10.57 -7.27 -6.51
N LEU A 50 9.51 -6.67 -7.07
CA LEU A 50 9.05 -5.34 -6.68
C LEU A 50 8.49 -5.30 -5.25
N ALA A 51 8.29 -6.46 -4.61
CA ALA A 51 7.94 -6.56 -3.20
C ALA A 51 9.14 -6.39 -2.24
N LEU A 52 10.38 -6.41 -2.77
CA LEU A 52 11.60 -6.27 -1.95
C LEU A 52 11.61 -5.05 -1.03
N PRO A 53 11.07 -3.87 -1.41
CA PRO A 53 11.06 -2.74 -0.51
C PRO A 53 10.35 -2.98 0.83
N TRP A 54 9.29 -3.77 0.89
CA TRP A 54 8.66 -4.11 2.18
C TRP A 54 9.57 -4.93 3.09
N SER A 55 10.41 -5.79 2.51
CA SER A 55 11.39 -6.61 3.25
C SER A 55 12.63 -5.81 3.64
N TRP A 56 13.06 -4.89 2.80
CA TRP A 56 14.30 -4.11 2.98
C TRP A 56 14.09 -2.78 3.69
N LYS A 57 12.83 -2.41 3.98
CA LYS A 57 12.50 -1.19 4.71
C LYS A 57 13.29 -0.95 6.02
N PRO A 58 13.72 -1.97 6.78
CA PRO A 58 14.58 -1.74 7.95
C PRO A 58 15.89 -0.99 7.64
N LEU A 59 16.39 -1.06 6.40
CA LEU A 59 17.63 -0.39 5.99
C LEU A 59 17.51 1.15 6.03
N TRP A 60 16.34 1.70 5.71
CA TRP A 60 16.11 3.15 5.72
C TRP A 60 15.13 3.62 6.79
N ALA A 61 14.49 2.71 7.53
CA ALA A 61 13.63 3.05 8.66
C ALA A 61 14.28 4.01 9.68
N PRO A 62 15.57 3.85 10.07
CA PRO A 62 16.23 4.79 10.98
C PRO A 62 16.32 6.23 10.44
N LEU A 63 16.41 6.39 9.11
CA LEU A 63 16.43 7.72 8.48
C LEU A 63 15.04 8.36 8.55
N VAL A 64 13.99 7.59 8.24
CA VAL A 64 12.59 8.05 8.37
C VAL A 64 12.27 8.42 9.83
N ASP A 65 12.82 7.67 10.80
CA ASP A 65 12.69 7.97 12.21
C ASP A 65 13.43 9.23 12.65
N ARG A 66 14.60 9.49 12.07
CA ARG A 66 15.44 10.64 12.43
C ARG A 66 14.93 11.95 11.84
N PHE A 67 14.36 11.92 10.64
CA PHE A 67 14.03 13.13 9.89
C PHE A 67 12.53 13.41 9.90
N GLY A 68 12.11 14.58 10.40
CA GLY A 68 10.71 15.02 10.31
C GLY A 68 9.75 14.30 11.26
N SER A 69 8.48 14.73 11.22
CA SER A 69 7.42 14.09 12.01
C SER A 69 6.79 12.93 11.24
N ARG A 70 6.10 12.03 11.96
CA ARG A 70 5.36 10.91 11.33
C ARG A 70 4.38 11.38 10.26
N ARG A 71 3.67 12.47 10.55
CA ARG A 71 2.74 13.11 9.61
C ARG A 71 3.44 13.66 8.37
N ALA A 72 4.66 14.20 8.53
CA ALA A 72 5.45 14.71 7.42
C ALA A 72 5.92 13.62 6.45
N TRP A 73 5.90 12.34 6.85
CA TRP A 73 6.12 11.20 5.96
C TRP A 73 4.82 10.60 5.42
N ILE A 74 3.81 10.43 6.27
CA ILE A 74 2.55 9.78 5.88
C ILE A 74 1.86 10.56 4.75
N VAL A 75 1.74 11.88 4.88
CA VAL A 75 0.96 12.70 3.94
C VAL A 75 1.61 12.74 2.55
N PRO A 76 2.91 13.04 2.39
CA PRO A 76 3.53 13.01 1.06
C PRO A 76 3.55 11.62 0.43
N CYS A 77 3.78 10.56 1.21
CA CYS A 77 3.72 9.21 0.66
C CYS A 77 2.31 8.88 0.17
N LEU A 78 1.26 9.27 0.92
CA LEU A 78 -0.13 9.07 0.49
C LEU A 78 -0.43 9.81 -0.83
N GLY A 79 0.00 11.08 -0.93
CA GLY A 79 -0.15 11.86 -2.16
C GLY A 79 0.59 11.24 -3.34
N LEU A 80 1.83 10.79 -3.12
CA LEU A 80 2.62 10.12 -4.15
C LEU A 80 1.94 8.81 -4.60
N LEU A 81 1.48 7.98 -3.67
CA LEU A 81 0.79 6.72 -4.00
C LEU A 81 -0.49 6.97 -4.80
N ALA A 82 -1.29 7.97 -4.42
CA ALA A 82 -2.49 8.35 -5.18
C ALA A 82 -2.15 8.83 -6.60
N THR A 83 -1.13 9.69 -6.74
CA THR A 83 -0.66 10.18 -8.05
C THR A 83 -0.18 9.04 -8.94
N LEU A 84 0.58 8.09 -8.38
CA LEU A 84 1.07 6.94 -9.12
C LEU A 84 -0.07 5.98 -9.51
N CYS A 85 -1.08 5.79 -8.66
CA CYS A 85 -2.29 5.05 -9.02
C CYS A 85 -2.98 5.65 -10.24
N ALA A 86 -3.17 6.97 -10.26
CA ALA A 86 -3.76 7.67 -11.39
C ALA A 86 -2.89 7.66 -12.65
N LEU A 87 -1.58 7.42 -12.52
CA LEU A 87 -0.64 7.35 -13.64
C LEU A 87 -0.63 5.97 -14.32
N PHE A 88 -0.85 4.87 -13.60
CA PHE A 88 -0.83 3.52 -14.18
C PHE A 88 -1.67 3.32 -15.46
N PRO A 89 -2.93 3.81 -15.57
CA PRO A 89 -3.73 3.62 -16.79
C PRO A 89 -3.17 4.36 -18.01
N LEU A 90 -2.25 5.31 -17.81
CA LEU A 90 -1.62 6.09 -18.87
C LEU A 90 -0.32 5.44 -19.38
N LEU A 91 0.18 4.41 -18.70
CA LEU A 91 1.41 3.71 -19.05
C LEU A 91 1.10 2.48 -19.90
N PRO A 92 1.89 2.19 -20.96
CA PRO A 92 1.76 0.96 -21.72
C PRO A 92 1.93 -0.27 -20.83
N ALA A 93 1.00 -1.22 -20.93
CA ALA A 93 0.95 -2.41 -20.08
C ALA A 93 1.16 -3.72 -20.86
N ASP A 94 1.36 -3.61 -22.17
CA ASP A 94 1.60 -4.70 -23.12
C ASP A 94 2.99 -5.34 -22.94
N HIS A 95 3.93 -4.60 -22.34
CA HIS A 95 5.27 -5.09 -22.01
C HIS A 95 5.82 -4.40 -20.76
N VAL A 96 6.76 -5.06 -20.08
CA VAL A 96 7.35 -4.57 -18.82
C VAL A 96 8.51 -3.62 -19.10
N ALA A 97 8.21 -2.43 -19.60
CA ALA A 97 9.23 -1.44 -19.94
C ALA A 97 10.01 -0.95 -18.70
N PRO A 98 11.30 -0.57 -18.84
CA PRO A 98 12.10 -0.03 -17.73
C PRO A 98 11.44 1.15 -17.01
N LEU A 99 10.73 2.02 -17.73
CA LEU A 99 9.98 3.13 -17.14
C LEU A 99 8.86 2.64 -16.21
N LEU A 100 8.11 1.62 -16.63
CA LEU A 100 7.03 1.04 -15.83
C LEU A 100 7.59 0.37 -14.58
N ILE A 101 8.70 -0.36 -14.70
CA ILE A 101 9.43 -0.92 -13.55
C ILE A 101 9.84 0.18 -12.57
N ALA A 102 10.40 1.29 -13.07
CA ALA A 102 10.81 2.41 -12.23
C ALA A 102 9.62 3.01 -11.47
N VAL A 103 8.49 3.24 -12.16
CA VAL A 103 7.25 3.73 -11.56
C VAL A 103 6.72 2.77 -10.48
N MET A 104 6.67 1.47 -10.78
CA MET A 104 6.22 0.45 -9.82
C MET A 104 7.17 0.34 -8.63
N LEU A 105 8.48 0.46 -8.84
CA LEU A 105 9.47 0.43 -7.76
C LEU A 105 9.35 1.68 -6.88
N THR A 106 9.16 2.87 -7.47
CA THR A 106 8.86 4.08 -6.71
C THR A 106 7.59 3.91 -5.88
N PHE A 107 6.55 3.28 -6.43
CA PHE A 107 5.32 2.98 -5.73
C PHE A 107 5.56 2.09 -4.50
N THR A 108 6.30 0.99 -4.64
CA THR A 108 6.55 0.07 -3.51
C THR A 108 7.50 0.65 -2.47
N ILE A 109 8.48 1.46 -2.87
CA ILE A 109 9.33 2.22 -1.92
C ILE A 109 8.50 3.25 -1.15
N ALA A 110 7.62 3.99 -1.82
CA ALA A 110 6.74 4.97 -1.18
C ALA A 110 5.76 4.30 -0.20
N SER A 111 5.19 3.15 -0.58
CA SER A 111 4.35 2.35 0.31
C SER A 111 5.13 1.85 1.52
N ALA A 112 6.29 1.23 1.33
CA ALA A 112 7.11 0.74 2.44
C ALA A 112 7.57 1.87 3.38
N THR A 113 7.81 3.07 2.84
CA THR A 113 8.13 4.27 3.63
C THR A 113 6.93 4.78 4.43
N GLN A 114 5.73 4.78 3.82
CA GLN A 114 4.49 5.07 4.53
C GLN A 114 4.26 4.07 5.67
N ASP A 115 4.51 2.78 5.43
CA ASP A 115 4.37 1.74 6.46
C ASP A 115 5.23 2.05 7.69
N ILE A 116 6.51 2.38 7.49
CA ILE A 116 7.42 2.75 8.59
C ILE A 116 6.81 3.88 9.42
N ALA A 117 6.34 4.94 8.76
CA ALA A 117 5.81 6.11 9.45
C ALA A 117 4.51 5.81 10.21
N ILE A 118 3.62 5.00 9.65
CA ILE A 118 2.37 4.55 10.29
C ILE A 118 2.65 3.63 11.48
N ASP A 119 3.55 2.67 11.32
CA ASP A 119 3.91 1.73 12.37
C ASP A 119 4.55 2.47 13.56
N ALA A 120 5.47 3.40 13.28
CA ALA A 120 6.09 4.23 14.31
C ALA A 120 5.08 5.14 15.03
N TRP A 121 4.16 5.78 14.29
CA TRP A 121 3.09 6.58 14.88
C TRP A 121 2.19 5.75 15.81
N THR A 122 1.88 4.51 15.41
CA THR A 122 1.00 3.62 16.15
C THR A 122 1.63 3.17 17.46
N VAL A 123 2.90 2.77 17.43
CA VAL A 123 3.66 2.38 18.64
C VAL A 123 3.78 3.56 19.63
N GLN A 124 3.91 4.80 19.14
CA GLN A 124 3.94 5.99 19.99
C GLN A 124 2.58 6.33 20.60
N THR A 125 1.49 6.05 19.88
CA THR A 125 0.13 6.43 20.28
C THR A 125 -0.53 5.39 21.19
N VAL A 126 -0.13 4.12 21.07
CA VAL A 126 -0.80 2.99 21.71
C VAL A 126 0.13 2.34 22.72
N THR A 127 -0.21 2.46 24.01
CA THR A 127 0.57 1.88 25.11
C THR A 127 -0.31 1.07 26.06
N GLY A 128 0.33 0.16 26.81
CA GLY A 128 -0.31 -0.60 27.90
C GLY A 128 -1.21 -1.75 27.43
N SER A 129 -2.24 -2.04 28.23
CA SER A 129 -3.11 -3.22 28.10
C SER A 129 -3.99 -3.26 26.84
N SER A 130 -4.03 -2.19 26.05
CA SER A 130 -4.83 -2.09 24.82
C SER A 130 -4.14 -2.63 23.56
N LEU A 131 -2.85 -3.00 23.65
CA LEU A 131 -2.02 -3.44 22.51
C LEU A 131 -2.60 -4.66 21.78
N GLY A 132 -3.08 -5.66 22.50
CA GLY A 132 -3.60 -6.90 21.89
C GLY A 132 -4.82 -6.64 21.00
N TRP A 133 -5.80 -5.91 21.52
CA TRP A 133 -6.99 -5.51 20.77
C TRP A 133 -6.64 -4.64 19.55
N ILE A 134 -5.78 -3.64 19.74
CA ILE A 134 -5.40 -2.74 18.66
C ILE A 134 -4.62 -3.47 17.56
N ASN A 135 -3.77 -4.44 17.91
CA ASN A 135 -3.10 -5.27 16.91
C ASN A 135 -4.10 -6.09 16.07
N GLY A 136 -5.15 -6.63 16.69
CA GLY A 136 -6.25 -7.28 15.97
C GLY A 136 -6.94 -6.32 15.00
N LEU A 137 -7.25 -5.10 15.45
CA LEU A 137 -7.87 -4.06 14.63
C LEU A 137 -6.99 -3.62 13.46
N ARG A 138 -5.70 -3.37 13.69
CA ARG A 138 -4.71 -3.02 12.67
C ARG A 138 -4.71 -4.06 11.56
N ALA A 139 -4.62 -5.33 11.96
CA ALA A 139 -4.56 -6.43 11.03
C ALA A 139 -5.89 -6.58 10.28
N ALA A 140 -7.04 -6.48 10.95
CA ALA A 140 -8.36 -6.52 10.29
C ALA A 140 -8.52 -5.38 9.26
N ALA A 141 -8.23 -4.14 9.64
CA ALA A 141 -8.27 -2.98 8.77
C ALA A 141 -7.39 -3.16 7.52
N PHE A 142 -6.16 -3.63 7.71
CA PHE A 142 -5.25 -3.93 6.60
C PHE A 142 -5.84 -4.98 5.64
N ARG A 143 -6.36 -6.10 6.15
CA ARG A 143 -6.96 -7.15 5.27
C ARG A 143 -8.19 -6.63 4.53
N VAL A 144 -9.04 -5.84 5.19
CA VAL A 144 -10.21 -5.22 4.54
C VAL A 144 -9.76 -4.35 3.38
N ALA A 145 -8.73 -3.52 3.56
CA ALA A 145 -8.18 -2.70 2.47
C ALA A 145 -7.60 -3.55 1.32
N VAL A 146 -6.85 -4.61 1.61
CA VAL A 146 -6.31 -5.50 0.56
C VAL A 146 -7.44 -6.17 -0.23
N ILE A 147 -8.48 -6.64 0.45
CA ILE A 147 -9.65 -7.26 -0.19
C ILE A 147 -10.43 -6.23 -1.00
N ALA A 148 -10.62 -5.01 -0.47
CA ALA A 148 -11.31 -3.95 -1.18
C ALA A 148 -10.54 -3.52 -2.43
N ALA A 149 -9.23 -3.26 -2.31
CA ALA A 149 -8.37 -2.88 -3.43
C ALA A 149 -8.38 -3.95 -4.53
N GLY A 150 -8.25 -5.23 -4.18
CA GLY A 150 -8.30 -6.30 -5.19
C GLY A 150 -9.72 -6.53 -5.74
N GLY A 151 -10.67 -6.83 -4.85
CA GLY A 151 -12.01 -7.26 -5.24
C GLY A 151 -12.84 -6.17 -5.91
N LEU A 152 -12.86 -4.95 -5.35
CA LEU A 152 -13.64 -3.86 -5.93
C LEU A 152 -13.02 -3.36 -7.24
N ALA A 153 -11.71 -3.18 -7.29
CA ALA A 153 -11.06 -2.71 -8.51
C ALA A 153 -11.19 -3.72 -9.65
N LEU A 154 -11.09 -5.02 -9.38
CA LEU A 154 -11.30 -6.04 -10.41
C LEU A 154 -12.75 -6.11 -10.90
N LEU A 155 -13.73 -5.94 -10.00
CA LEU A 155 -15.15 -5.85 -10.40
C LEU A 155 -15.43 -4.61 -11.26
N VAL A 156 -14.80 -3.49 -10.93
CA VAL A 156 -14.87 -2.26 -11.74
C VAL A 156 -14.17 -2.48 -13.09
N ALA A 157 -13.01 -3.11 -13.11
CA ALA A 157 -12.28 -3.41 -14.34
C ALA A 157 -13.10 -4.30 -15.29
N ASP A 158 -13.75 -5.33 -14.76
CA ASP A 158 -14.59 -6.26 -15.51
C ASP A 158 -15.83 -5.57 -16.11
N ARG A 159 -16.48 -4.68 -15.36
CA ARG A 159 -17.74 -4.05 -15.79
C ARG A 159 -17.59 -2.72 -16.52
N LEU A 160 -16.59 -1.92 -16.16
CA LEU A 160 -16.44 -0.52 -16.56
C LEU A 160 -15.08 -0.24 -17.25
N GLY A 161 -14.18 -1.23 -17.29
CA GLY A 161 -12.88 -1.14 -17.93
C GLY A 161 -11.76 -0.66 -16.99
N TRP A 162 -10.52 -0.94 -17.40
CA TRP A 162 -9.32 -0.70 -16.58
C TRP A 162 -9.05 0.77 -16.27
N GLY A 163 -9.42 1.70 -17.14
CA GLY A 163 -9.23 3.13 -16.89
C GLY A 163 -9.94 3.60 -15.61
N LEU A 164 -11.16 3.12 -15.36
CA LEU A 164 -11.93 3.44 -14.16
C LEU A 164 -11.52 2.61 -12.95
N ALA A 165 -10.92 1.43 -13.15
CA ALA A 165 -10.43 0.60 -12.06
C ALA A 165 -9.19 1.18 -11.35
N TRP A 166 -8.47 2.07 -12.03
CA TRP A 166 -7.30 2.78 -11.51
C TRP A 166 -7.63 4.13 -10.82
N GLY A 167 -8.87 4.61 -10.96
CA GLY A 167 -9.35 5.92 -10.47
C GLY A 167 -10.11 5.88 -9.15
#